data_AF-U3CHS2-F1
#
_entry.id   AF-U3CHS2-F1
#
_cell.length_a   1.000
_cell.length_b   1.000
_cell.length_c   1.000
_cell.angle_alpha   90.00
_cell.angle_beta   90.00
_cell.angle_gamma   90.00
#
_symmetry.space_group_name_H-M   'P 1'
#
loop_
_entity.id
_entity.type
_entity.pdbx_description
1 polymer ?
#
loop_
_entity_poly.entity_id
_entity_poly.type
_entity_poly.pdbx_seq_one_letter_code
_entity_poly.pdbx_strand_id
1 'polypeptide(L)'
;MTETVTKIVQELSRWSSTFPEETLNSARKNWPELLPEITSLFDHIIQRNPITEKQESFLFWSILLVGDQGEKACFEQLMALLEHDKENGLILDRVLGDATTETMPAILYLLGEHHPNRMSRVVSASGTDEYIKSVIMRVLFSMVQDGKLSSDLFATHAPIWLASMTSCDDTFSAACLGSYLIHFEIVSFQKELLALEKEGKIDSSMLTLEEIQNWQLSYPLDRNECVAPTFDIISIKDWACFRKNEWSIEKPFVKSLAPKRNDPCFCGSGKKYKKCCLN
;
A
#
# COMPACT_ATOMS: atom_id res chain seq x y z
N MET A 1 1.52 26.14 -22.44
CA MET A 1 0.87 26.15 -21.12
C MET A 1 0.05 27.44 -20.97
N THR A 2 -1.22 27.34 -20.58
CA THR A 2 -2.07 28.51 -20.30
C THR A 2 -1.74 29.12 -18.93
N GLU A 3 -2.21 30.35 -18.67
CA GLU A 3 -2.05 31.00 -17.36
C GLU A 3 -2.69 30.17 -16.24
N THR A 4 -3.85 29.55 -16.51
CA THR A 4 -4.56 28.68 -15.57
C THR A 4 -3.75 27.43 -15.20
N VAL A 5 -3.19 26.71 -16.19
CA VAL A 5 -2.35 25.54 -15.90
C VAL A 5 -1.06 25.93 -15.18
N THR A 6 -0.46 27.06 -15.55
CA THR A 6 0.72 27.59 -14.84
C THR A 6 0.41 27.80 -13.35
N LYS A 7 -0.75 28.36 -13.03
CA LYS A 7 -1.20 28.55 -11.65
C LYS A 7 -1.44 27.23 -10.93
N ILE A 8 -2.08 26.25 -11.58
CA ILE A 8 -2.29 24.91 -11.02
C ILE A 8 -0.96 24.26 -10.64
N VAL A 9 -0.01 24.21 -11.58
CA VAL A 9 1.33 23.63 -11.32
C VAL A 9 2.01 24.36 -10.17
N GLN A 10 1.97 25.70 -10.13
CA GLN A 10 2.60 26.47 -9.06
C GLN A 10 1.98 26.23 -7.68
N GLU A 11 0.67 26.06 -7.59
CA GLU A 11 -0.03 25.80 -6.33
C GLU A 11 0.22 24.38 -5.84
N LEU A 12 0.14 23.37 -6.72
CA LEU A 12 0.40 21.96 -6.37
C LEU A 12 1.89 21.67 -6.14
N SER A 13 2.80 22.52 -6.64
CA SER A 13 4.24 22.45 -6.35
C SER A 13 4.61 22.96 -4.95
N ARG A 14 3.65 23.41 -4.14
CA ARG A 14 3.90 23.94 -2.79
C ARG A 14 3.22 23.04 -1.77
N TRP A 15 3.99 22.58 -0.80
CA TRP A 15 3.40 21.93 0.36
C TRP A 15 2.54 22.93 1.16
N SER A 16 1.38 22.45 1.62
CA SER A 16 0.40 23.20 2.41
C SER A 16 -0.35 22.25 3.33
N SER A 17 -0.59 22.66 4.58
CA SER A 17 -1.50 21.96 5.51
C SER A 17 -2.98 22.23 5.22
N THR A 18 -3.28 23.14 4.29
CA THR A 18 -4.63 23.38 3.79
C THR A 18 -4.85 22.55 2.52
N PHE A 19 -5.91 21.74 2.52
CA PHE A 19 -6.29 20.92 1.38
C PHE A 19 -6.60 21.79 0.13
N PRO A 20 -5.94 21.59 -1.02
CA PRO A 20 -6.04 22.47 -2.18
C PRO A 20 -7.26 22.15 -3.08
N GLU A 21 -8.46 22.07 -2.51
CA GLU A 21 -9.69 21.61 -3.19
C GLU A 21 -10.02 22.41 -4.46
N GLU A 22 -9.92 23.74 -4.41
CA GLU A 22 -10.18 24.60 -5.58
C GLU A 22 -9.18 24.34 -6.71
N THR A 23 -7.90 24.19 -6.37
CA THR A 23 -6.82 23.89 -7.32
C THR A 23 -7.03 22.53 -7.97
N LEU A 24 -7.39 21.50 -7.20
CA LEU A 24 -7.67 20.16 -7.72
C LEU A 24 -8.90 20.15 -8.64
N ASN A 25 -9.97 20.85 -8.26
CA ASN A 25 -11.13 21.00 -9.15
C ASN A 25 -10.82 21.79 -10.42
N SER A 26 -9.89 22.76 -10.35
CA SER A 26 -9.36 23.45 -11.53
C SER A 26 -8.53 22.52 -12.41
N ALA A 27 -7.70 21.65 -11.81
CA ALA A 27 -6.91 20.63 -12.52
C ALA A 27 -7.81 19.69 -13.33
N ARG A 28 -8.90 19.19 -12.74
CA ARG A 28 -9.92 18.36 -13.44
C ARG A 28 -10.47 19.06 -14.68
N LYS A 29 -10.85 20.33 -14.57
CA LYS A 29 -11.44 21.10 -15.67
C LYS A 29 -10.47 21.40 -16.80
N ASN A 30 -9.18 21.47 -16.50
CA ASN A 30 -8.12 21.80 -17.45
C ASN A 30 -7.22 20.59 -17.76
N TRP A 31 -7.76 19.37 -17.61
CA TRP A 31 -6.99 18.13 -17.76
C TRP A 31 -6.21 18.01 -19.07
N PRO A 32 -6.77 18.28 -20.27
CA PRO A 32 -6.04 18.11 -21.53
C PRO A 32 -4.79 18.99 -21.63
N GLU A 33 -4.76 20.13 -20.94
CA GLU A 33 -3.62 21.04 -20.93
C GLU A 33 -2.65 20.77 -19.79
N LEU A 34 -3.12 20.18 -18.68
CA LEU A 34 -2.29 19.79 -17.53
C LEU A 34 -1.57 18.46 -17.76
N LEU A 35 -2.21 17.50 -18.43
CA LEU A 35 -1.67 16.16 -18.65
C LEU A 35 -0.26 16.17 -19.28
N PRO A 36 0.06 16.99 -20.30
CA PRO A 36 1.41 17.06 -20.84
C PRO A 36 2.48 17.48 -19.83
N GLU A 37 2.15 18.34 -18.86
CA GLU A 37 3.08 18.76 -17.80
C GLU A 37 3.33 17.59 -16.81
N ILE A 38 2.30 16.80 -16.52
CA ILE A 38 2.38 15.58 -15.70
C ILE A 38 3.25 14.52 -16.39
N THR A 39 2.95 14.20 -17.64
CA THR A 39 3.68 13.15 -18.39
C THR A 39 5.13 13.55 -18.62
N SER A 40 5.40 14.83 -18.86
CA SER A 40 6.78 15.36 -18.96
C SER A 40 7.57 15.17 -17.66
N LEU A 41 6.93 15.40 -16.50
CA LEU A 41 7.56 15.13 -15.21
C LEU A 41 7.83 13.63 -15.00
N PHE A 42 6.87 12.76 -15.35
CA PHE A 42 7.08 11.31 -15.29
C PHE A 42 8.27 10.89 -16.15
N ASP A 43 8.33 11.33 -17.41
CA ASP A 43 9.43 11.01 -18.33
C ASP A 43 10.77 11.52 -17.80
N HIS A 44 10.81 12.73 -17.24
CA HIS A 44 12.01 13.31 -16.62
C HIS A 44 12.55 12.42 -15.49
N ILE A 45 11.69 11.88 -14.64
CA ILE A 45 12.07 10.99 -13.54
C ILE A 45 12.46 9.60 -14.05
N ILE A 46 11.73 9.04 -15.02
CA ILE A 46 12.05 7.75 -15.65
C ILE A 46 13.43 7.79 -16.30
N GLN A 47 13.81 8.93 -16.87
CA GLN A 47 15.16 9.18 -17.41
C GLN A 47 16.24 9.39 -16.34
N ARG A 48 15.92 9.21 -15.05
CA ARG A 48 16.82 9.35 -13.89
C ARG A 48 17.38 10.76 -13.71
N ASN A 49 16.66 11.77 -14.16
CA ASN A 49 17.05 13.15 -13.89
C ASN A 49 16.64 13.54 -12.46
N PRO A 50 17.48 14.31 -11.74
CA PRO A 50 17.12 14.79 -10.41
C PRO A 50 15.92 15.73 -10.48
N ILE A 51 15.12 15.73 -9.42
CA ILE A 51 13.97 16.63 -9.26
C ILE A 51 14.12 17.49 -8.00
N THR A 52 13.42 18.61 -8.00
CA THR A 52 13.35 19.56 -6.88
C THR A 52 12.19 19.20 -5.93
N GLU A 53 12.21 19.71 -4.70
CA GLU A 53 11.09 19.57 -3.74
C GLU A 53 9.74 20.06 -4.31
N LYS A 54 9.78 21.07 -5.18
CA LYS A 54 8.59 21.57 -5.89
C LYS A 54 8.03 20.53 -6.85
N GLN A 55 8.92 19.86 -7.60
CA GLN A 55 8.54 18.79 -8.50
C GLN A 55 8.09 17.54 -7.74
N GLU A 56 8.66 17.25 -6.56
CA GLU A 56 8.18 16.17 -5.67
C GLU A 56 6.75 16.43 -5.18
N SER A 57 6.48 17.66 -4.72
CA SER A 57 5.13 18.08 -4.32
C SER A 57 4.16 17.95 -5.50
N PHE A 58 4.57 18.40 -6.69
CA PHE A 58 3.75 18.27 -7.89
C PHE A 58 3.57 16.81 -8.32
N LEU A 59 4.60 15.96 -8.16
CA LEU A 59 4.56 14.52 -8.48
C LEU A 59 3.49 13.80 -7.64
N PHE A 60 3.46 14.06 -6.34
CA PHE A 60 2.44 13.52 -5.44
C PHE A 60 1.03 13.77 -5.97
N TRP A 61 0.69 15.04 -6.23
CA TRP A 61 -0.63 15.41 -6.74
C TRP A 61 -0.89 14.87 -8.15
N SER A 62 0.14 14.78 -8.99
CA SER A 62 0.03 14.28 -10.35
C SER A 62 -0.37 12.80 -10.38
N ILE A 63 0.24 11.96 -9.53
CA ILE A 63 -0.09 10.53 -9.42
C ILE A 63 -1.55 10.37 -8.99
N LEU A 64 -1.98 11.12 -7.98
CA LEU A 64 -3.36 11.06 -7.50
C LEU A 64 -4.35 11.58 -8.56
N LEU A 65 -4.05 12.68 -9.25
CA LEU A 65 -4.93 13.21 -10.31
C LEU A 65 -5.05 12.24 -11.49
N VAL A 66 -3.98 11.55 -11.86
CA VAL A 66 -4.00 10.49 -12.89
C VAL A 66 -4.97 9.38 -12.50
N GLY A 67 -4.96 8.96 -11.23
CA GLY A 67 -5.94 8.01 -10.69
C GLY A 67 -7.36 8.54 -10.70
N ASP A 68 -7.56 9.79 -10.26
CA ASP A 68 -8.85 10.48 -10.20
C ASP A 68 -9.53 10.60 -11.56
N GLN A 69 -8.75 10.91 -12.59
CA GLN A 69 -9.23 11.01 -13.97
C GLN A 69 -9.31 9.65 -14.67
N GLY A 70 -8.78 8.59 -14.07
CA GLY A 70 -8.71 7.26 -14.69
C GLY A 70 -7.86 7.27 -15.97
N GLU A 71 -6.79 8.06 -16.01
CA GLU A 71 -5.97 8.28 -17.21
C GLU A 71 -5.10 7.05 -17.55
N LYS A 72 -5.70 6.09 -18.25
CA LYS A 72 -5.07 4.81 -18.60
C LYS A 72 -3.81 4.98 -19.45
N ALA A 73 -3.68 6.08 -20.21
CA ALA A 73 -2.48 6.35 -21.00
C ALA A 73 -1.21 6.48 -20.14
N CYS A 74 -1.34 6.86 -18.86
CA CYS A 74 -0.22 6.98 -17.94
C CYS A 74 0.20 5.65 -17.28
N PHE A 75 -0.51 4.54 -17.51
CA PHE A 75 -0.25 3.28 -16.82
C PHE A 75 1.20 2.80 -16.98
N GLU A 76 1.74 2.79 -18.20
CA GLU A 76 3.12 2.32 -18.43
C GLU A 76 4.17 3.23 -17.78
N GLN A 77 3.94 4.55 -17.75
CA GLN A 77 4.82 5.48 -17.06
C GLN A 77 4.78 5.26 -15.55
N LEU A 78 3.61 5.05 -14.96
CA LEU A 78 3.48 4.69 -13.55
C LEU A 78 4.19 3.38 -13.21
N MET A 79 4.07 2.35 -14.05
CA MET A 79 4.79 1.09 -13.86
C MET A 79 6.31 1.28 -13.94
N ALA A 80 6.80 2.10 -14.89
CA ALA A 80 8.21 2.43 -15.01
C ALA A 80 8.74 3.19 -13.79
N LEU A 81 7.96 4.13 -13.23
CA LEU A 81 8.32 4.83 -12.00
C LEU A 81 8.48 3.85 -10.83
N LEU A 82 7.50 2.96 -10.64
CA LEU A 82 7.48 1.99 -9.54
C LEU A 82 8.58 0.92 -9.64
N GLU A 83 8.94 0.51 -10.85
CA GLU A 83 9.97 -0.51 -11.08
C GLU A 83 11.38 -0.04 -10.67
N HIS A 84 11.63 1.27 -10.65
CA HIS A 84 12.96 1.86 -10.46
C HIS A 84 13.22 2.47 -9.07
N ASP A 85 12.32 2.31 -8.09
CA ASP A 85 12.39 3.09 -6.85
C ASP A 85 13.63 2.78 -5.96
N LYS A 86 14.10 1.52 -5.90
CA LYS A 86 15.31 1.20 -5.08
C LYS A 86 16.57 1.86 -5.62
N GLU A 87 16.70 2.03 -6.94
CA GLU A 87 17.87 2.68 -7.57
C GLU A 87 17.76 4.20 -7.56
N ASN A 88 16.53 4.75 -7.53
CA ASN A 88 16.26 6.18 -7.51
C ASN A 88 16.23 6.80 -6.10
N GLY A 89 16.70 6.06 -5.09
CA GLY A 89 16.95 6.61 -3.77
C GLY A 89 15.69 6.99 -3.01
N LEU A 90 14.66 6.13 -3.04
CA LEU A 90 13.43 6.31 -2.25
C LEU A 90 12.63 7.56 -2.67
N ILE A 91 12.68 7.91 -3.96
CA ILE A 91 11.95 9.09 -4.46
C ILE A 91 10.44 8.90 -4.29
N LEU A 92 9.91 7.71 -4.59
CA LEU A 92 8.49 7.43 -4.41
C LEU A 92 8.15 7.25 -2.94
N ASP A 93 9.00 6.59 -2.15
CA ASP A 93 8.82 6.54 -0.69
C ASP A 93 8.76 7.95 -0.07
N ARG A 94 9.66 8.87 -0.46
CA ARG A 94 9.64 10.27 0.00
C ARG A 94 8.42 11.05 -0.48
N VAL A 95 7.94 10.78 -1.69
CA VAL A 95 6.83 11.53 -2.31
C VAL A 95 5.48 11.01 -1.85
N LEU A 96 5.29 9.69 -1.83
CA LEU A 96 4.03 9.02 -1.54
C LEU A 96 3.92 8.63 -0.06
N GLY A 97 5.01 8.17 0.55
CA GLY A 97 5.00 7.61 1.91
C GLY A 97 3.88 6.58 2.06
N ASP A 98 3.03 6.77 3.07
CA ASP A 98 1.85 5.92 3.35
C ASP A 98 0.87 5.84 2.17
N ALA A 99 0.83 6.84 1.28
CA ALA A 99 -0.01 6.80 0.08
C ALA A 99 0.36 5.64 -0.85
N THR A 100 1.58 5.11 -0.75
CA THR A 100 2.02 3.90 -1.47
C THR A 100 1.11 2.72 -1.16
N THR A 101 0.77 2.47 0.11
CA THR A 101 -0.04 1.31 0.50
C THR A 101 -1.52 1.65 0.66
N GLU A 102 -1.85 2.92 0.92
CA GLU A 102 -3.24 3.37 1.13
C GLU A 102 -3.96 3.78 -0.17
N THR A 103 -3.25 4.40 -1.12
CA THR A 103 -3.86 5.06 -2.29
C THR A 103 -3.51 4.39 -3.61
N MET A 104 -2.24 4.03 -3.80
CA MET A 104 -1.81 3.41 -5.05
C MET A 104 -2.58 2.15 -5.44
N PRO A 105 -3.04 1.27 -4.52
CA PRO A 105 -3.82 0.11 -4.93
C PRO A 105 -5.03 0.49 -5.79
N ALA A 106 -5.83 1.49 -5.37
CA ALA A 106 -7.03 1.92 -6.10
C ALA A 106 -6.68 2.50 -7.48
N ILE A 107 -5.62 3.31 -7.54
CA ILE A 107 -5.11 3.90 -8.78
C ILE A 107 -4.68 2.78 -9.75
N LEU A 108 -3.84 1.86 -9.29
CA LEU A 108 -3.33 0.76 -10.12
C LEU A 108 -4.43 -0.20 -10.56
N TYR A 109 -5.42 -0.45 -9.69
CA TYR A 109 -6.58 -1.25 -10.03
C TYR A 109 -7.39 -0.64 -11.18
N LEU A 110 -7.64 0.68 -11.12
CA LEU A 110 -8.38 1.42 -12.15
C LEU A 110 -7.67 1.46 -13.49
N LEU A 111 -6.36 1.73 -13.46
CA LEU A 111 -5.57 1.93 -14.68
C LEU A 111 -5.11 0.61 -15.31
N GLY A 112 -4.88 -0.41 -14.48
CA GLY A 112 -4.17 -1.63 -14.85
C GLY A 112 -5.03 -2.83 -15.25
N GLU A 113 -6.36 -2.68 -15.35
CA GLU A 113 -7.29 -3.80 -15.58
C GLU A 113 -6.89 -4.75 -16.74
N HIS A 114 -6.28 -4.21 -17.80
CA HIS A 114 -5.88 -5.00 -18.98
C HIS A 114 -4.38 -5.35 -19.02
N HIS A 115 -3.64 -5.13 -17.93
CA HIS A 115 -2.19 -5.23 -17.90
C HIS A 115 -1.61 -6.08 -16.74
N PRO A 116 -2.19 -7.24 -16.38
CA PRO A 116 -1.70 -8.06 -15.25
C PRO A 116 -0.26 -8.57 -15.45
N ASN A 117 0.14 -8.86 -16.70
CA ASN A 117 1.51 -9.30 -17.00
C ASN A 117 2.54 -8.18 -16.81
N ARG A 118 2.17 -6.92 -17.05
CA ARG A 118 3.07 -5.78 -16.80
C ARG A 118 3.29 -5.59 -15.31
N MET A 119 2.22 -5.72 -14.52
CA MET A 119 2.27 -5.72 -13.05
C MET A 119 3.13 -6.88 -12.52
N SER A 120 2.93 -8.11 -13.02
CA SER A 120 3.75 -9.28 -12.66
C SER A 120 5.26 -9.06 -12.88
N ARG A 121 5.63 -8.37 -13.98
CA ARG A 121 7.03 -8.03 -14.24
C ARG A 121 7.63 -7.11 -13.17
N VAL A 122 6.87 -6.13 -12.68
CA VAL A 122 7.31 -5.24 -11.59
C VAL A 122 7.48 -6.05 -10.29
N VAL A 123 6.55 -6.96 -9.97
CA VAL A 123 6.68 -7.85 -8.81
C VAL A 123 7.96 -8.68 -8.87
N SER A 124 8.33 -9.12 -10.08
CA SER A 124 9.52 -9.94 -10.32
C SER A 124 10.83 -9.15 -10.35
N ALA A 125 10.79 -7.82 -10.44
CA ALA A 125 11.99 -7.00 -10.58
C ALA A 125 12.74 -6.88 -9.24
N SER A 126 14.03 -7.22 -9.25
CA SER A 126 14.88 -7.19 -8.04
C SER A 126 15.06 -5.78 -7.46
N GLY A 127 14.97 -4.75 -8.31
CA GLY A 127 15.07 -3.34 -7.95
C GLY A 127 13.78 -2.72 -7.42
N THR A 128 12.71 -3.49 -7.26
CA THR A 128 11.42 -2.98 -6.76
C THR A 128 11.31 -3.15 -5.25
N ASP A 129 10.76 -2.13 -4.60
CA ASP A 129 10.47 -2.09 -3.16
C ASP A 129 9.40 -3.12 -2.73
N GLU A 130 9.56 -3.67 -1.52
CA GLU A 130 8.66 -4.71 -0.99
C GLU A 130 7.22 -4.20 -0.78
N TYR A 131 7.04 -2.92 -0.42
CA TYR A 131 5.72 -2.31 -0.31
C TYR A 131 5.08 -2.13 -1.69
N ILE A 132 5.86 -1.77 -2.72
CA ILE A 132 5.36 -1.72 -4.09
C ILE A 132 4.94 -3.11 -4.58
N LYS A 133 5.76 -4.15 -4.32
CA LYS A 133 5.42 -5.53 -4.69
C LYS A 133 4.14 -5.99 -4.00
N SER A 134 4.01 -5.76 -2.70
CA SER A 134 2.81 -6.15 -1.93
C SER A 134 1.56 -5.42 -2.44
N VAL A 135 1.65 -4.13 -2.76
CA VAL A 135 0.56 -3.34 -3.35
C VAL A 135 0.12 -3.92 -4.69
N ILE A 136 1.06 -4.25 -5.58
CA ILE A 136 0.73 -4.82 -6.89
C ILE A 136 0.10 -6.20 -6.73
N MET A 137 0.63 -7.06 -5.86
CA MET A 137 0.03 -8.37 -5.58
C MET A 137 -1.40 -8.24 -5.01
N ARG A 138 -1.64 -7.27 -4.11
CA ARG A 138 -2.97 -6.95 -3.57
C ARG A 138 -3.96 -6.51 -4.66
N VAL A 139 -3.49 -5.74 -5.64
CA VAL A 139 -4.30 -5.33 -6.80
C VAL A 139 -4.67 -6.54 -7.66
N LEU A 140 -3.70 -7.38 -8.00
CA LEU A 140 -3.94 -8.61 -8.79
C LEU A 140 -4.87 -9.57 -8.04
N PHE A 141 -4.68 -9.73 -6.73
CA PHE A 141 -5.55 -10.48 -5.84
C PHE A 141 -6.99 -9.96 -5.91
N SER A 142 -7.18 -8.64 -5.76
CA SER A 142 -8.51 -8.01 -5.83
C SER A 142 -9.18 -8.22 -7.18
N MET A 143 -8.43 -8.13 -8.29
CA MET A 143 -8.95 -8.42 -9.62
C MET A 143 -9.40 -9.87 -9.81
N VAL A 144 -8.72 -10.84 -9.16
CA VAL A 144 -9.19 -12.24 -9.14
C VAL A 144 -10.47 -12.37 -8.33
N GLN A 145 -10.53 -11.75 -7.15
CA GLN A 145 -11.71 -11.77 -6.27
C GLN A 145 -12.95 -11.15 -6.95
N ASP A 146 -12.75 -10.12 -7.76
CA ASP A 146 -13.80 -9.47 -8.56
C ASP A 146 -14.17 -10.25 -9.84
N GLY A 147 -13.52 -11.38 -10.10
CA GLY A 147 -13.75 -12.21 -11.29
C GLY A 147 -13.22 -11.62 -12.60
N LYS A 148 -12.36 -10.59 -12.53
CA LYS A 148 -11.70 -9.98 -13.71
C LYS A 148 -10.51 -10.81 -14.20
N LEU A 149 -9.86 -11.56 -13.29
CA LEU A 149 -8.73 -12.45 -13.58
C LEU A 149 -9.00 -13.85 -13.02
N SER A 150 -8.33 -14.86 -13.57
CA SER A 150 -8.30 -16.22 -12.99
C SER A 150 -7.24 -16.31 -11.90
N SER A 151 -7.49 -17.11 -10.86
CA SER A 151 -6.49 -17.46 -9.84
C SER A 151 -5.28 -18.21 -10.44
N ASP A 152 -5.41 -18.79 -11.64
CA ASP A 152 -4.30 -19.38 -12.40
C ASP A 152 -3.15 -18.39 -12.65
N LEU A 153 -3.44 -17.08 -12.61
CA LEU A 153 -2.41 -16.04 -12.65
C LEU A 153 -1.37 -16.25 -11.54
N PHE A 154 -1.83 -16.47 -10.31
CA PHE A 154 -0.94 -16.69 -9.17
C PHE A 154 -0.17 -17.99 -9.31
N ALA A 155 -0.83 -19.08 -9.71
CA ALA A 155 -0.15 -20.36 -9.94
C ALA A 155 0.95 -20.26 -11.02
N THR A 156 0.72 -19.45 -12.06
CA THR A 156 1.67 -19.26 -13.17
C THR A 156 2.87 -18.41 -12.77
N HIS A 157 2.65 -17.31 -12.04
CA HIS A 157 3.70 -16.32 -11.76
C HIS A 157 4.43 -16.55 -10.44
N ALA A 158 3.83 -17.24 -9.46
CA ALA A 158 4.42 -17.47 -8.14
C ALA A 158 5.85 -18.05 -8.16
N PRO A 159 6.24 -19.01 -9.04
CA PRO A 159 7.62 -19.49 -9.07
C PRO A 159 8.63 -18.39 -9.39
N ILE A 160 8.27 -17.47 -10.29
CA ILE A 160 9.14 -16.36 -10.69
C ILE A 160 9.21 -15.32 -9.57
N TRP A 161 8.07 -15.02 -8.95
CA TRP A 161 7.98 -14.08 -7.84
C TRP A 161 8.77 -14.56 -6.61
N LEU A 162 8.59 -15.81 -6.19
CA LEU A 162 9.33 -16.42 -5.08
C LEU A 162 10.83 -16.46 -5.36
N ALA A 163 11.25 -16.83 -6.58
CA ALA A 163 12.66 -16.82 -6.94
C ALA A 163 13.27 -15.41 -6.85
N SER A 164 12.56 -14.38 -7.30
CA SER A 164 12.99 -12.99 -7.18
C SER A 164 13.08 -12.55 -5.72
N MET A 165 12.02 -12.77 -4.93
CA MET A 165 11.96 -12.36 -3.52
C MET A 165 13.05 -13.03 -2.67
N THR A 166 13.23 -14.34 -2.84
CA THR A 166 14.23 -15.11 -2.10
C THR A 166 15.67 -14.72 -2.45
N SER A 167 15.92 -14.31 -3.70
CA SER A 167 17.24 -13.83 -4.15
C SER A 167 17.62 -12.47 -3.57
N CYS A 168 16.64 -11.69 -3.12
CA CYS A 168 16.84 -10.36 -2.55
C CYS A 168 16.52 -10.28 -1.04
N ASP A 169 16.36 -11.43 -0.37
CA ASP A 169 15.98 -11.50 1.05
C ASP A 169 14.67 -10.75 1.41
N ASP A 170 13.75 -10.67 0.45
CA ASP A 170 12.46 -9.98 0.57
C ASP A 170 11.43 -10.91 1.25
N THR A 171 11.59 -11.08 2.56
CA THR A 171 10.78 -12.01 3.37
C THR A 171 9.33 -11.56 3.52
N PHE A 172 9.10 -10.24 3.50
CA PHE A 172 7.79 -9.62 3.60
C PHE A 172 6.93 -9.92 2.37
N SER A 173 7.44 -9.64 1.15
CA SER A 173 6.68 -9.92 -0.08
C SER A 173 6.41 -11.42 -0.25
N ALA A 174 7.38 -12.26 0.14
CA ALA A 174 7.21 -13.71 0.09
C ALA A 174 6.10 -14.19 1.05
N ALA A 175 5.98 -13.59 2.25
CA ALA A 175 4.87 -13.84 3.17
C ALA A 175 3.53 -13.40 2.58
N CYS A 176 3.43 -12.19 2.01
CA CYS A 176 2.21 -11.72 1.34
C CYS A 176 1.77 -12.65 0.21
N LEU A 177 2.70 -13.09 -0.64
CA LEU A 177 2.40 -14.05 -1.70
C LEU A 177 1.90 -15.38 -1.12
N GLY A 178 2.54 -15.88 -0.07
CA GLY A 178 2.11 -17.10 0.63
C GLY A 178 0.67 -17.03 1.11
N SER A 179 0.24 -15.89 1.68
CA SER A 179 -1.15 -15.67 2.10
C SER A 179 -2.13 -15.77 0.93
N TYR A 180 -1.79 -15.21 -0.24
CA TYR A 180 -2.63 -15.32 -1.43
C TYR A 180 -2.67 -16.74 -2.02
N LEU A 181 -1.55 -17.46 -2.02
CA LEU A 181 -1.50 -18.86 -2.45
C LEU A 181 -2.36 -19.76 -1.57
N ILE A 182 -2.36 -19.51 -0.25
CA ILE A 182 -3.20 -20.20 0.73
C ILE A 182 -4.68 -19.89 0.47
N HIS A 183 -5.03 -18.60 0.33
CA HIS A 183 -6.41 -18.17 0.08
C HIS A 183 -7.00 -18.78 -1.20
N PHE A 184 -6.21 -18.88 -2.27
CA PHE A 184 -6.63 -19.51 -3.52
C PHE A 184 -6.49 -21.04 -3.54
N GLU A 185 -6.10 -21.66 -2.44
CA GLU A 185 -5.91 -23.11 -2.31
C GLU A 185 -4.99 -23.72 -3.38
N ILE A 186 -3.94 -23.00 -3.78
CA ILE A 186 -2.89 -23.46 -4.71
C ILE A 186 -1.88 -24.37 -3.98
N VAL A 187 -2.36 -25.53 -3.49
CA VAL A 187 -1.65 -26.45 -2.56
C VAL A 187 -0.29 -26.93 -3.09
N SER A 188 -0.04 -26.87 -4.41
CA SER A 188 1.25 -27.23 -5.01
C SER A 188 2.44 -26.47 -4.41
N PHE A 189 2.22 -25.27 -3.86
CA PHE A 189 3.27 -24.45 -3.24
C PHE A 189 3.48 -24.70 -1.74
N GLN A 190 2.64 -25.50 -1.06
CA GLN A 190 2.73 -25.68 0.39
C GLN A 190 4.11 -26.18 0.84
N LYS A 191 4.67 -27.17 0.14
CA LYS A 191 5.98 -27.73 0.48
C LYS A 191 7.10 -26.71 0.30
N GLU A 192 7.00 -25.86 -0.71
CA GLU A 192 7.97 -24.80 -0.98
C GLU A 192 7.90 -23.72 0.11
N LEU A 193 6.70 -23.26 0.47
CA LEU A 193 6.51 -22.29 1.56
C LEU A 193 7.03 -22.81 2.91
N LEU A 194 6.83 -24.09 3.23
CA LEU A 194 7.40 -24.72 4.43
C LEU A 194 8.93 -24.75 4.43
N ALA A 195 9.55 -24.94 3.25
CA ALA A 195 10.99 -24.91 3.14
C ALA A 195 11.53 -23.48 3.33
N LEU A 196 10.88 -22.50 2.70
CA LEU A 196 11.22 -21.08 2.83
C LEU A 196 11.06 -20.56 4.27
N GLU A 197 9.98 -20.92 4.96
CA GLU A 197 9.78 -20.56 6.37
C GLU A 197 10.91 -21.12 7.24
N LYS A 198 11.28 -22.39 7.07
CA LYS A 198 12.39 -23.02 7.81
C LYS A 198 13.73 -22.34 7.55
N GLU A 199 13.93 -21.80 6.35
CA GLU A 199 15.12 -21.05 5.97
C GLU A 199 15.09 -19.58 6.44
N GLY A 200 14.01 -19.13 7.08
CA GLY A 200 13.82 -17.74 7.50
C GLY A 200 13.55 -16.79 6.34
N LYS A 201 13.09 -17.31 5.20
CA LYS A 201 12.78 -16.55 3.96
C LYS A 201 11.33 -16.08 3.87
N ILE A 202 10.56 -16.25 4.95
CA ILE A 202 9.18 -15.78 5.11
C ILE A 202 9.12 -14.96 6.39
N ASP A 203 8.52 -13.77 6.33
CA ASP A 203 8.23 -12.99 7.53
C ASP A 203 7.13 -13.67 8.35
N SER A 204 7.53 -14.28 9.48
CA SER A 204 6.64 -15.01 10.37
C SER A 204 5.67 -14.12 11.16
N SER A 205 5.86 -12.80 11.16
CA SER A 205 4.88 -11.85 11.69
C SER A 205 3.72 -11.61 10.72
N MET A 206 3.94 -11.86 9.43
CA MET A 206 2.96 -11.69 8.36
C MET A 206 2.29 -13.00 7.94
N LEU A 207 3.03 -14.10 7.91
CA LEU A 207 2.51 -15.43 7.59
C LEU A 207 3.11 -16.47 8.52
N THR A 208 2.28 -17.05 9.40
CA THR A 208 2.75 -17.98 10.42
C THR A 208 2.95 -19.39 9.87
N LEU A 209 3.83 -20.17 10.52
CA LEU A 209 4.02 -21.59 10.22
C LEU A 209 2.71 -22.39 10.34
N GLU A 210 1.85 -22.04 11.30
CA GLU A 210 0.56 -22.71 11.50
C GLU A 210 -0.37 -22.51 10.30
N GLU A 211 -0.41 -21.31 9.73
CA GLU A 211 -1.18 -21.01 8.51
C GLU A 211 -0.64 -21.76 7.29
N ILE A 212 0.69 -21.83 7.13
CA ILE A 212 1.33 -22.60 6.04
C ILE A 212 1.07 -24.11 6.19
N GLN A 213 1.03 -24.63 7.41
CA GLN A 213 0.73 -26.05 7.67
C GLN A 213 -0.75 -26.37 7.48
N ASN A 214 -1.63 -25.46 7.89
CA ASN A 214 -3.06 -25.70 7.99
C ASN A 214 -3.84 -24.69 7.17
N TRP A 215 -3.84 -24.86 5.85
CA TRP A 215 -4.51 -23.93 4.92
C TRP A 215 -6.02 -23.81 5.21
N GLN A 216 -6.62 -24.88 5.76
CA GLN A 216 -8.04 -24.93 6.17
C GLN A 216 -8.35 -24.07 7.41
N LEU A 217 -7.34 -23.66 8.17
CA LEU A 217 -7.46 -22.72 9.29
C LEU A 217 -7.22 -21.26 8.84
N SER A 218 -6.91 -21.05 7.56
CA SER A 218 -6.74 -19.70 7.01
C SER A 218 -8.02 -18.92 7.24
N TYR A 219 -7.88 -17.83 7.99
CA TYR A 219 -8.96 -16.87 8.15
C TYR A 219 -9.21 -16.24 6.78
N PRO A 220 -10.48 -16.05 6.37
CA PRO A 220 -10.74 -15.32 5.14
C PRO A 220 -10.02 -13.98 5.23
N LEU A 221 -9.15 -13.69 4.25
CA LEU A 221 -8.50 -12.39 4.15
C LEU A 221 -9.58 -11.32 4.28
N ASP A 222 -9.34 -10.33 5.15
CA ASP A 222 -10.36 -9.34 5.49
C ASP A 222 -10.85 -8.68 4.20
N ARG A 223 -12.17 -8.44 4.07
CA ARG A 223 -12.72 -7.70 2.93
C ARG A 223 -12.10 -6.31 2.78
N ASN A 224 -11.46 -5.79 3.84
CA ASN A 224 -10.67 -4.57 3.80
C ASN A 224 -9.36 -4.69 2.98
N GLU A 225 -8.92 -5.90 2.63
CA GLU A 225 -7.84 -6.10 1.66
C GLU A 225 -8.29 -5.86 0.21
N CYS A 226 -9.59 -5.94 -0.08
CA CYS A 226 -10.08 -5.63 -1.42
C CYS A 226 -9.85 -4.14 -1.73
N VAL A 227 -9.32 -3.90 -2.92
CA VAL A 227 -9.04 -2.56 -3.41
C VAL A 227 -10.33 -1.88 -3.85
N ALA A 228 -10.49 -0.60 -3.49
CA ALA A 228 -11.65 0.18 -3.93
C ALA A 228 -11.68 0.29 -5.47
N PRO A 229 -12.83 0.03 -6.14
CA PRO A 229 -12.93 0.07 -7.59
C PRO A 229 -13.02 1.50 -8.15
N THR A 230 -12.88 2.52 -7.31
CA THR A 230 -12.95 3.95 -7.64
C THR A 230 -11.97 4.73 -6.78
N PHE A 231 -11.49 5.85 -7.30
CA PHE A 231 -10.64 6.78 -6.56
C PHE A 231 -11.11 8.21 -6.86
N ASP A 232 -11.40 8.98 -5.81
CA ASP A 232 -11.74 10.40 -5.89
C ASP A 232 -10.71 11.17 -5.08
N ILE A 233 -9.92 12.02 -5.73
CA ILE A 233 -8.87 12.77 -5.04
C ILE A 233 -9.40 13.67 -3.92
N ILE A 234 -10.68 14.07 -3.96
CA ILE A 234 -11.29 14.87 -2.90
C ILE A 234 -11.51 14.06 -1.62
N SER A 235 -11.58 12.73 -1.70
CA SER A 235 -11.75 11.87 -0.52
C SER A 235 -10.56 11.94 0.43
N ILE A 236 -9.38 12.36 -0.03
CA ILE A 236 -8.17 12.44 0.81
C ILE A 236 -8.16 13.69 1.71
N LYS A 237 -9.13 14.60 1.58
CA LYS A 237 -9.24 15.80 2.42
C LYS A 237 -9.28 15.50 3.93
N ASP A 238 -9.69 14.28 4.29
CA ASP A 238 -9.82 13.81 5.67
C ASP A 238 -8.54 13.17 6.22
N TRP A 239 -7.45 13.18 5.44
CA TRP A 239 -6.14 12.70 5.90
C TRP A 239 -5.60 13.52 7.07
N ALA A 240 -4.81 12.85 7.92
CA ALA A 240 -4.26 13.45 9.14
C ALA A 240 -3.50 14.76 8.90
N CYS A 241 -2.82 14.91 7.75
CA CYS A 241 -2.07 16.10 7.38
C CYS A 241 -2.95 17.32 7.02
N PHE A 242 -4.21 17.11 6.64
CA PHE A 242 -5.17 18.17 6.29
C PHE A 242 -6.23 18.40 7.38
N ARG A 243 -6.42 17.43 8.28
CA ARG A 243 -7.29 17.60 9.45
C ARG A 243 -6.71 18.66 10.38
N LYS A 244 -7.47 19.73 10.62
CA LYS A 244 -7.19 20.66 11.72
C LYS A 244 -7.33 19.86 13.02
N ASN A 245 -6.26 19.86 13.84
CA ASN A 245 -6.13 19.09 15.09
C ASN A 245 -7.44 19.03 15.92
N GLU A 246 -8.21 17.96 15.74
CA GLU A 246 -9.10 17.41 16.76
C GLU A 246 -8.48 16.12 17.32
N TRP A 247 -7.17 16.16 17.58
CA TRP A 247 -6.58 15.20 18.51
C TRP A 247 -7.10 15.54 19.89
N SER A 248 -8.27 15.00 20.26
CA SER A 248 -8.53 14.72 21.66
C SER A 248 -7.38 13.80 22.08
N ILE A 249 -6.45 14.33 22.88
CA ILE A 249 -5.49 13.49 23.59
C ILE A 249 -6.34 12.65 24.55
N GLU A 250 -6.88 11.54 24.05
CA GLU A 250 -7.35 10.47 24.92
C GLU A 250 -6.13 10.12 25.74
N LYS A 251 -6.19 10.45 27.04
CA LYS A 251 -5.09 10.16 27.96
C LYS A 251 -4.74 8.69 27.75
N PRO A 252 -3.46 8.34 27.56
CA PRO A 252 -3.07 6.96 27.32
C PRO A 252 -3.74 6.08 28.35
N PHE A 253 -4.36 4.99 27.90
CA PHE A 253 -5.06 4.07 28.77
C PHE A 253 -4.08 3.50 29.81
N VAL A 254 -4.07 4.12 30.99
CA VAL A 254 -3.34 3.61 32.13
C VAL A 254 -4.20 2.50 32.70
N LYS A 255 -3.84 1.25 32.39
CA LYS A 255 -4.44 0.09 33.04
C LYS A 255 -4.35 0.29 34.54
N SER A 256 -5.48 0.47 35.21
CA SER A 256 -5.51 0.58 36.67
C SER A 256 -4.80 -0.63 37.26
N LEU A 257 -3.84 -0.41 38.17
CA LEU A 257 -3.19 -1.47 38.94
C LEU A 257 -4.25 -2.20 39.77
N ALA A 258 -4.89 -3.20 39.18
CA ALA A 258 -5.71 -4.14 39.93
C ALA A 258 -4.76 -4.95 40.83
N PRO A 259 -5.05 -5.10 42.13
CA PRO A 259 -4.23 -5.92 43.01
C PRO A 259 -4.15 -7.35 42.45
N LYS A 260 -2.97 -7.96 42.54
CA LYS A 260 -2.82 -9.37 42.17
C LYS A 260 -3.61 -10.23 43.16
N ARG A 261 -3.93 -11.46 42.76
CA ARG A 261 -4.80 -12.39 43.50
C ARG A 261 -4.48 -12.51 45.01
N ASN A 262 -3.22 -12.41 45.41
CA ASN A 262 -2.78 -12.52 46.81
C ASN A 262 -2.48 -11.18 47.51
N ASP A 263 -2.56 -10.05 46.81
CA ASP A 263 -2.29 -8.71 47.36
C ASP A 263 -3.42 -8.26 48.31
N PRO A 264 -3.18 -7.28 49.19
CA PRO A 264 -4.23 -6.66 50.00
C PRO A 264 -5.36 -6.10 49.13
N CYS A 265 -6.61 -6.31 49.55
CA CYS A 265 -7.77 -5.81 48.83
C CYS A 265 -7.92 -4.30 48.98
N PHE A 266 -8.20 -3.59 47.88
CA PHE A 266 -8.35 -2.13 47.88
C PHE A 266 -9.61 -1.62 48.61
N CYS A 267 -10.58 -2.49 48.93
CA CYS A 267 -11.83 -2.09 49.59
C CYS A 267 -11.70 -1.79 51.10
N GLY A 268 -10.48 -1.85 51.67
CA GLY A 268 -10.24 -1.57 53.08
C GLY A 268 -10.59 -2.70 54.05
N SER A 269 -10.95 -3.90 53.56
CA SER A 269 -11.34 -5.03 54.40
C SER A 269 -10.19 -5.71 55.16
N GLY A 270 -8.93 -5.38 54.84
CA GLY A 270 -7.75 -6.05 55.38
C GLY A 270 -7.52 -7.49 54.89
N LYS A 271 -8.36 -8.00 53.97
CA LYS A 271 -8.25 -9.36 53.41
C LYS A 271 -7.44 -9.38 52.11
N LYS A 272 -6.91 -10.55 51.71
CA LYS A 272 -6.33 -10.77 50.38
C LYS A 272 -7.40 -10.63 49.29
N TYR A 273 -7.06 -10.07 48.14
CA TYR A 273 -8.00 -9.75 47.05
C TYR A 273 -8.88 -10.94 46.63
N LYS A 274 -8.28 -12.14 46.49
CA LYS A 274 -9.01 -13.41 46.18
C LYS A 274 -10.04 -13.88 47.21
N LYS A 275 -10.01 -13.33 48.42
CA LYS A 275 -10.93 -13.71 49.51
C LYS A 275 -11.94 -12.59 49.80
N CYS A 276 -12.04 -11.59 48.90
CA CYS A 276 -12.85 -10.41 49.14
C CYS A 276 -13.60 -9.92 47.89
N CYS A 277 -12.89 -9.37 46.90
CA CYS A 277 -13.52 -8.68 45.76
C CYS A 277 -13.28 -9.37 44.41
N LEU A 278 -12.56 -10.50 44.40
CA LEU A 278 -12.28 -11.33 43.22
C LEU A 278 -13.02 -12.68 43.36
N ASN A 279 -14.32 -12.66 43.69
CA ASN A 279 -15.11 -13.90 43.87
C ASN A 279 -14.92 -14.86 42.68
#